data_AF-A0A1H9ZN45-F1
#
_entry.id   AF-A0A1H9ZN45-F1
#
_cell.length_a   1.000
_cell.length_b   1.000
_cell.length_c   1.000
_cell.angle_alpha   90.00
_cell.angle_beta   90.00
_cell.angle_gamma   90.00
#
_symmetry.space_group_name_H-M   'P 1'
#
loop_
_entity.id
_entity.type
_entity.pdbx_description
1 polymer ?
#
loop_
_entity_poly.entity_id
_entity_poly.type
_entity_poly.pdbx_seq_one_letter_code
_entity_poly.pdbx_strand_id
1 'polypeptide(L)'
;MNKLCKICSENNHKYYCNIIGNNICESCCTNYQLNRLTSKWNNFIVNNEIDDTYKKCLSCEGLTRTSGQKLYLKKSFSVYTFFYKGKFIFSNDINECNEKKIEYLKRIGCSDYYDYFYLGEAYFDLSKTKEAIDAFKKAESLSNKSSKDLYFYLAKSFYRNNNFNNAKSYLLKSIKIDDKFSQGYRLLADIHREEENYNESINYYKKSLENIGISKDGFFNQNYFGLAISYSKLGLHKKVIKTSKRFLNYFGQWEQNKELLLKHKRGEIYHTNGEFNIFVLTNIFRLMCLSYLELNEIKSAEKYIERAKILNENDSDIIKIDGIIIGRKHNQKEIQEYKNTINELKNNIENNLLIKEMHSSIKKIEKEVTQNNILELKPNFCGIGLNLNNLIQKIDK
;
A
#
# COMPACT_ATOMS: atom_id res chain seq x y z
N MET A 1 3.31 -12.98 -56.40
CA MET A 1 3.89 -13.94 -55.44
C MET A 1 3.22 -13.75 -54.09
N ASN A 2 2.54 -14.77 -53.57
CA ASN A 2 2.03 -14.72 -52.20
C ASN A 2 3.21 -14.63 -51.24
N LYS A 3 3.39 -13.48 -50.58
CA LYS A 3 4.50 -13.33 -49.62
C LYS A 3 4.17 -14.21 -48.40
N LEU A 4 5.13 -15.00 -47.95
CA LEU A 4 4.99 -15.80 -46.73
C LEU A 4 5.42 -14.94 -45.52
N CYS A 5 4.85 -15.22 -44.35
CA CYS A 5 5.37 -14.64 -43.11
C CYS A 5 6.80 -15.15 -42.87
N LYS A 6 7.76 -14.24 -42.73
CA LYS A 6 9.18 -14.63 -42.57
C LYS A 6 9.47 -15.38 -41.26
N ILE A 7 8.59 -15.25 -40.27
CA ILE A 7 8.74 -15.89 -38.95
C ILE A 7 8.09 -17.28 -38.90
N CYS A 8 6.82 -17.41 -39.29
CA CYS A 8 6.11 -18.70 -39.21
C CYS A 8 6.04 -19.48 -40.52
N SER A 9 6.44 -18.87 -41.65
CA SER A 9 6.33 -19.42 -43.00
C SER A 9 4.89 -19.69 -43.47
N GLU A 10 3.88 -19.15 -42.78
CA GLU A 10 2.48 -19.27 -43.18
C GLU A 10 2.10 -18.23 -44.26
N ASN A 11 1.14 -18.57 -45.11
CA ASN A 11 0.66 -17.74 -46.22
C ASN A 11 -0.41 -16.71 -45.77
N ASN A 12 -0.13 -16.00 -44.67
CA ASN A 12 -1.05 -15.09 -43.98
C ASN A 12 -0.37 -13.79 -43.52
N HIS A 13 0.69 -13.37 -44.21
CA HIS A 13 1.36 -12.09 -43.92
C HIS A 13 0.38 -10.92 -44.09
N LYS A 14 0.52 -9.89 -43.25
CA LYS A 14 -0.34 -8.71 -43.29
C LYS A 14 0.42 -7.40 -43.47
N TYR A 15 1.68 -7.32 -43.05
CA TYR A 15 2.46 -6.08 -43.11
C TYR A 15 3.97 -6.32 -43.11
N TYR A 16 4.71 -5.28 -43.51
CA TYR A 16 6.17 -5.23 -43.48
C TYR A 16 6.67 -4.78 -42.10
N CYS A 17 7.55 -5.57 -41.48
CA CYS A 17 8.11 -5.31 -40.17
C CYS A 17 9.43 -4.55 -40.25
N ASN A 18 9.46 -3.35 -39.67
CA ASN A 18 10.63 -2.48 -39.63
C ASN A 18 11.80 -3.05 -38.81
N ILE A 19 11.54 -4.01 -37.91
CA ILE A 19 12.57 -4.60 -37.05
C ILE A 19 13.39 -5.64 -37.80
N ILE A 20 12.72 -6.50 -38.58
CA ILE A 20 13.38 -7.59 -39.31
C ILE A 20 13.58 -7.27 -40.81
N GLY A 21 13.08 -6.12 -41.27
CA GLY A 21 13.10 -5.73 -42.69
C GLY A 21 12.36 -6.71 -43.61
N ASN A 22 11.26 -7.33 -43.15
CA ASN A 22 10.55 -8.36 -43.91
C ASN A 22 9.06 -8.46 -43.58
N ASN A 23 8.29 -9.17 -44.41
CA ASN A 23 6.84 -9.36 -44.22
C ASN A 23 6.55 -10.36 -43.10
N ILE A 24 5.63 -10.01 -42.20
CA ILE A 24 5.18 -10.88 -41.11
C ILE A 24 3.66 -10.91 -41.00
N CYS A 25 3.14 -11.95 -40.34
CA CYS A 25 1.72 -12.04 -39.98
C CYS A 25 1.44 -11.37 -38.63
N GLU A 26 0.18 -11.05 -38.40
CA GLU A 26 -0.30 -10.41 -37.17
C GLU A 26 0.03 -11.23 -35.91
N SER A 27 -0.11 -12.56 -35.98
CA SER A 27 0.18 -13.45 -34.85
C SER A 27 1.64 -13.36 -34.43
N CYS A 28 2.59 -13.44 -35.38
CA CYS A 28 4.01 -13.34 -35.08
C CYS A 28 4.36 -12.00 -34.46
N CYS A 29 3.83 -10.90 -35.00
CA CYS A 29 4.06 -9.57 -34.47
C CYS A 29 3.44 -9.34 -33.08
N THR A 30 2.21 -9.82 -32.85
CA THR A 30 1.55 -9.75 -31.54
C THR A 30 2.40 -10.45 -30.49
N ASN A 31 2.90 -11.64 -30.83
CA ASN A 31 3.77 -12.39 -29.93
C ASN A 31 5.08 -11.64 -29.66
N TYR A 32 5.68 -11.01 -30.67
CA TYR A 32 6.84 -10.16 -30.47
C TYR A 32 6.59 -9.00 -29.49
N GLN A 33 5.52 -8.22 -29.69
CA GLN A 33 5.20 -7.06 -28.85
C GLN A 33 4.76 -7.41 -27.42
N LEU A 34 4.41 -8.67 -27.16
CA LEU A 34 4.12 -9.21 -25.83
C LEU A 34 5.33 -9.94 -25.23
N ASN A 35 6.53 -9.75 -25.78
CA ASN A 35 7.76 -10.43 -25.39
C ASN A 35 7.63 -11.98 -25.39
N ARG A 36 6.84 -12.52 -26.33
CA ARG A 36 6.66 -13.96 -26.58
C ARG A 36 7.47 -14.38 -27.80
N LEU A 37 8.79 -14.16 -27.72
CA LEU A 37 9.71 -14.58 -28.75
C LEU A 37 9.71 -16.11 -28.84
N THR A 38 9.54 -16.62 -30.05
CA THR A 38 9.84 -18.02 -30.34
C THR A 38 11.30 -18.13 -30.76
N SER A 39 11.89 -19.33 -30.68
CA SER A 39 13.26 -19.58 -31.18
C SER A 39 13.47 -19.10 -32.62
N LYS A 40 12.40 -19.00 -33.42
CA LYS A 40 12.42 -18.47 -34.79
C LYS A 40 12.79 -16.98 -34.88
N TRP A 41 12.50 -16.18 -33.85
CA TRP A 41 12.87 -14.75 -33.81
C TRP A 41 14.37 -14.53 -33.57
N ASN A 42 15.05 -15.46 -32.90
CA ASN A 42 16.48 -15.36 -32.58
C ASN A 42 17.36 -15.26 -33.84
N ASN A 43 16.88 -15.77 -34.97
CA ASN A 43 17.59 -15.70 -36.25
C ASN A 43 17.55 -14.31 -36.91
N PHE A 44 16.69 -13.40 -36.41
CA PHE A 44 16.45 -12.09 -37.02
C PHE A 44 16.81 -10.91 -36.12
N ILE A 45 17.05 -11.16 -34.82
CA ILE A 45 17.42 -10.14 -33.84
C ILE A 45 18.86 -10.43 -33.43
N VAL A 46 19.81 -9.78 -34.10
CA VAL A 46 21.22 -9.85 -33.75
C VAL A 46 21.52 -8.69 -32.80
N ASN A 47 22.04 -9.02 -31.62
CA ASN A 47 22.38 -8.15 -30.47
C ASN A 47 21.23 -7.82 -29.51
N ASN A 48 21.54 -7.99 -28.22
CA ASN A 48 20.68 -7.81 -27.04
C ASN A 48 20.30 -6.34 -26.78
N GLU A 49 19.71 -5.64 -27.75
CA GLU A 49 19.09 -4.32 -27.55
C GLU A 49 17.58 -4.45 -27.59
N ILE A 50 16.99 -5.25 -26.70
CA ILE A 50 15.54 -5.39 -26.58
C ILE A 50 14.89 -4.06 -26.12
N ASP A 51 15.63 -3.25 -25.36
CA ASP A 51 15.13 -2.11 -24.59
C ASP A 51 14.51 -0.95 -25.40
N ASP A 52 14.74 -0.86 -26.71
CA ASP A 52 14.18 0.23 -27.54
C ASP A 52 13.48 -0.26 -28.81
N THR A 53 13.36 -1.57 -29.01
CA THR A 53 12.74 -2.14 -30.22
C THR A 53 11.27 -1.77 -30.38
N TYR A 54 10.55 -1.51 -29.30
CA TYR A 54 9.18 -1.04 -29.37
C TYR A 54 9.05 0.36 -30.00
N LYS A 55 10.09 1.21 -29.94
CA LYS A 55 10.08 2.52 -30.62
C LYS A 55 10.02 2.33 -32.15
N LYS A 56 10.74 1.33 -32.67
CA LYS A 56 10.66 0.90 -34.09
C LYS A 56 9.29 0.31 -34.43
N CYS A 57 8.63 -0.34 -33.46
CA CYS A 57 7.25 -0.80 -33.62
C CYS A 57 6.27 0.36 -33.82
N LEU A 58 6.41 1.45 -33.07
CA LEU A 58 5.54 2.62 -33.15
C LEU A 58 5.68 3.39 -34.47
N SER A 59 6.74 3.13 -35.24
CA SER A 59 6.94 3.66 -36.59
C SER A 59 6.42 2.82 -37.72
N CYS A 60 5.95 1.60 -37.44
CA CYS A 60 5.37 0.74 -38.45
C CYS A 60 3.91 1.14 -38.71
N GLU A 61 3.59 1.39 -39.98
CA GLU A 61 2.22 1.68 -40.44
C GLU A 61 1.24 0.56 -40.06
N GLY A 62 1.70 -0.69 -39.95
CA GLY A 62 0.87 -1.85 -39.59
C GLY A 62 0.65 -2.06 -38.09
N LEU A 63 1.40 -1.38 -37.21
CA LEU A 63 1.36 -1.58 -35.76
C LEU A 63 0.40 -0.65 -35.03
N THR A 64 -0.25 0.21 -35.79
CA THR A 64 -1.36 1.02 -35.34
C THR A 64 -2.62 0.32 -35.80
N ARG A 65 -3.04 -0.71 -35.06
CA ARG A 65 -4.25 -1.46 -35.43
C ARG A 65 -5.40 -0.46 -35.53
N THR A 66 -5.94 -0.31 -36.74
CA THR A 66 -7.12 0.49 -36.97
C THR A 66 -8.28 -0.07 -36.14
N SER A 67 -9.17 0.82 -35.72
CA SER A 67 -10.40 0.53 -34.96
C SER A 67 -11.02 -0.83 -35.33
N GLY A 68 -11.21 -1.72 -34.33
CA GLY A 68 -12.01 -2.94 -34.46
C GLY A 68 -11.25 -4.28 -34.44
N GLN A 69 -9.91 -4.30 -34.37
CA GLN A 69 -9.17 -5.56 -34.25
C GLN A 69 -9.20 -6.08 -32.81
N LYS A 70 -9.90 -7.20 -32.57
CA LYS A 70 -9.89 -7.92 -31.29
C LYS A 70 -8.52 -8.58 -31.08
N LEU A 71 -7.90 -8.34 -29.92
CA LEU A 71 -6.70 -9.05 -29.50
C LEU A 71 -7.10 -10.47 -29.07
N TYR A 72 -6.86 -11.46 -29.92
CA TYR A 72 -7.13 -12.86 -29.59
C TYR A 72 -5.93 -13.46 -28.84
N LEU A 73 -6.00 -13.51 -27.51
CA LEU A 73 -5.00 -14.17 -26.68
C LEU A 73 -5.40 -15.64 -26.47
N LYS A 74 -4.52 -16.58 -26.85
CA LYS A 74 -4.72 -18.02 -26.62
C LYS A 74 -4.68 -18.44 -25.13
N LYS A 75 -4.30 -17.54 -24.21
CA LYS A 75 -4.19 -17.77 -22.76
C LYS A 75 -4.59 -16.50 -22.00
N SER A 76 -5.23 -16.65 -20.84
CA SER A 76 -5.60 -15.54 -19.94
C SER A 76 -4.35 -14.90 -19.33
N PHE A 77 -4.10 -13.63 -19.65
CA PHE A 77 -3.08 -12.79 -19.01
C PHE A 77 -3.54 -11.34 -19.02
N SER A 78 -3.07 -10.55 -18.05
CA SER A 78 -3.27 -9.10 -18.03
C SER A 78 -2.53 -8.46 -19.20
N VAL A 79 -3.25 -7.71 -20.02
CA VAL A 79 -2.68 -6.88 -21.09
C VAL A 79 -3.13 -5.46 -20.83
N TYR A 80 -2.15 -4.57 -20.74
CA TYR A 80 -2.39 -3.13 -20.66
C TYR A 80 -2.61 -2.61 -22.07
N THR A 81 -3.64 -1.78 -22.24
CA THR A 81 -4.03 -1.25 -23.55
C THR A 81 -4.28 0.23 -23.47
N PHE A 82 -3.95 0.92 -24.56
CA PHE A 82 -4.27 2.33 -24.75
C PHE A 82 -4.79 2.52 -26.18
N PHE A 83 -6.04 2.94 -26.31
CA PHE A 83 -6.64 3.29 -27.59
C PHE A 83 -6.92 4.78 -27.62
N TYR A 84 -6.32 5.47 -28.57
CA TYR A 84 -6.49 6.92 -28.70
C TYR A 84 -6.21 7.36 -30.13
N LYS A 85 -7.01 8.32 -30.64
CA LYS A 85 -6.92 8.87 -32.01
C LYS A 85 -6.72 7.80 -33.09
N GLY A 86 -7.52 6.74 -33.03
CA GLY A 86 -7.53 5.65 -34.01
C GLY A 86 -6.38 4.66 -33.91
N LYS A 87 -5.49 4.80 -32.91
CA LYS A 87 -4.35 3.91 -32.69
C LYS A 87 -4.51 3.08 -31.42
N PHE A 88 -4.01 1.87 -31.47
CA PHE A 88 -4.04 0.89 -30.39
C PHE A 88 -2.62 0.49 -29.97
N ILE A 89 -2.29 0.69 -28.70
CA ILE A 89 -1.03 0.30 -28.05
C ILE A 89 -1.32 -0.74 -27.00
N PHE A 90 -0.44 -1.73 -26.86
CA PHE A 90 -0.55 -2.74 -25.82
C PHE A 90 0.81 -3.28 -25.38
N SER A 91 0.87 -3.76 -24.15
CA SER A 91 1.98 -4.56 -23.61
C SER A 91 1.48 -5.47 -22.47
N ASN A 92 2.23 -6.52 -22.16
CA ASN A 92 2.08 -7.30 -20.93
C ASN A 92 2.75 -6.63 -19.71
N ASP A 93 3.51 -5.56 -19.93
CA ASP A 93 4.13 -4.72 -18.89
C ASP A 93 3.55 -3.30 -18.91
N ILE A 94 3.20 -2.76 -17.74
CA ILE A 94 2.57 -1.44 -17.63
C ILE A 94 3.56 -0.31 -17.93
N ASN A 95 4.83 -0.46 -17.56
CA ASN A 95 5.84 0.56 -17.79
C ASN A 95 6.12 0.65 -19.29
N GLU A 96 6.34 -0.49 -19.96
CA GLU A 96 6.49 -0.52 -21.42
C GLU A 96 5.24 0.01 -22.14
N CYS A 97 4.03 -0.29 -21.63
CA CYS A 97 2.79 0.28 -22.18
C CYS A 97 2.79 1.81 -22.08
N ASN A 98 3.19 2.37 -20.94
CA ASN A 98 3.26 3.81 -20.71
C ASN A 98 4.37 4.48 -21.51
N GLU A 99 5.52 3.83 -21.70
CA GLU A 99 6.57 4.33 -22.58
C GLU A 99 6.12 4.38 -24.04
N LYS A 100 5.44 3.32 -24.51
CA LYS A 100 4.82 3.30 -25.84
C LYS A 100 3.80 4.42 -26.00
N LYS A 101 2.97 4.66 -24.97
CA LYS A 101 1.97 5.75 -24.93
C LYS A 101 2.64 7.12 -25.06
N ILE A 102 3.73 7.39 -24.33
CA ILE A 102 4.49 8.64 -24.41
C ILE A 102 5.02 8.87 -25.83
N GLU A 103 5.69 7.86 -26.39
CA GLU A 103 6.31 7.98 -27.71
C GLU A 103 5.26 8.20 -28.82
N TYR A 104 4.12 7.51 -28.72
CA TYR A 104 3.01 7.75 -29.63
C TYR A 104 2.46 9.19 -29.55
N LEU A 105 2.20 9.68 -28.34
CA LEU A 105 1.66 11.03 -28.11
C LEU A 105 2.64 12.11 -28.61
N LYS A 106 3.94 11.93 -28.38
CA LYS A 106 4.97 12.81 -28.95
C LYS A 106 4.96 12.83 -30.47
N ARG A 107 4.81 11.67 -31.11
CA ARG A 107 4.83 11.55 -32.57
C ARG A 107 3.63 12.21 -33.25
N ILE A 108 2.45 12.13 -32.66
CA ILE A 108 1.27 12.82 -33.23
C ILE A 108 1.29 14.33 -33.00
N GLY A 109 2.22 14.83 -32.18
CA GLY A 109 2.29 16.23 -31.79
C GLY A 109 1.14 16.62 -30.87
N CYS A 110 1.38 16.60 -29.55
CA CYS A 110 0.36 16.99 -28.57
C CYS A 110 -0.14 18.41 -28.83
N SER A 111 -1.45 18.55 -29.05
CA SER A 111 -2.08 19.82 -29.43
C SER A 111 -3.33 20.15 -28.62
N ASP A 112 -3.98 19.16 -28.01
CA ASP A 112 -5.21 19.36 -27.24
C ASP A 112 -5.09 18.91 -25.78
N TYR A 113 -6.15 19.19 -25.01
CA TYR A 113 -6.26 18.81 -23.60
C TYR A 113 -5.98 17.32 -23.36
N TYR A 114 -6.57 16.44 -24.17
CA TYR A 114 -6.50 15.00 -23.94
C TYR A 114 -5.12 14.45 -24.24
N ASP A 115 -4.44 14.98 -25.27
CA ASP A 115 -3.06 14.63 -25.60
C ASP A 115 -2.14 14.87 -24.40
N TYR A 116 -2.22 16.07 -23.82
CA TYR A 116 -1.39 16.46 -22.67
C TYR A 116 -1.81 15.77 -21.38
N PHE A 117 -3.11 15.51 -21.19
CA PHE A 117 -3.61 14.74 -20.05
C PHE A 117 -3.08 13.30 -20.07
N TYR A 118 -3.20 12.60 -21.20
CA TYR A 118 -2.70 11.23 -21.33
C TYR A 118 -1.18 11.16 -21.26
N LEU A 119 -0.49 12.19 -21.76
CA LEU A 119 0.97 12.31 -21.62
C LEU A 119 1.37 12.47 -20.15
N GLY A 120 0.67 13.33 -19.41
CA GLY A 120 0.90 13.52 -17.97
C GLY A 120 0.63 12.26 -17.16
N GLU A 121 -0.44 11.51 -17.49
CA GLU A 121 -0.76 10.24 -16.84
C GLU A 121 0.34 9.20 -17.06
N ALA A 122 0.84 9.08 -18.30
CA ALA A 122 1.92 8.15 -18.60
C ALA A 122 3.23 8.52 -17.88
N TYR A 123 3.58 9.82 -17.83
CA TYR A 123 4.71 10.29 -17.05
C TYR A 123 4.53 10.06 -15.55
N PHE A 124 3.33 10.28 -15.03
CA PHE A 124 3.00 10.05 -13.63
C PHE A 124 3.20 8.57 -13.27
N ASP A 125 2.69 7.64 -14.06
CA ASP A 125 2.80 6.21 -13.78
C ASP A 125 4.27 5.72 -13.82
N LEU A 126 5.08 6.28 -14.72
CA LEU A 126 6.53 6.05 -14.78
C LEU A 126 7.33 6.79 -13.71
N SER A 127 6.67 7.44 -12.74
CA SER A 127 7.30 8.24 -11.67
C SER A 127 8.15 9.43 -12.17
N LYS A 128 7.98 9.84 -13.44
CA LYS A 128 8.59 11.02 -14.06
C LYS A 128 7.81 12.27 -13.65
N THR A 129 7.97 12.62 -12.38
CA THR A 129 7.05 13.54 -11.67
C THR A 129 7.08 14.96 -12.24
N LYS A 130 8.24 15.48 -12.66
CA LYS A 130 8.34 16.82 -13.22
C LYS A 130 7.64 16.90 -14.58
N GLU A 131 7.92 15.94 -15.45
CA GLU A 131 7.30 15.83 -16.78
C GLU A 131 5.77 15.63 -16.69
N ALA A 132 5.31 14.89 -15.68
CA ALA A 132 3.89 14.74 -15.38
C ALA A 132 3.25 16.09 -15.04
N ILE A 133 3.86 16.87 -14.12
CA ILE A 133 3.36 18.20 -13.74
C ILE A 133 3.31 19.11 -14.98
N ASP A 134 4.37 19.16 -15.78
CA ASP A 134 4.44 20.00 -16.96
C ASP A 134 3.36 19.64 -17.99
N ALA A 135 3.19 18.35 -18.28
CA ALA A 135 2.15 17.88 -19.20
C ALA A 135 0.74 18.18 -18.67
N PHE A 136 0.45 17.91 -17.40
CA PHE A 136 -0.84 18.26 -16.82
C PHE A 136 -1.08 19.78 -16.75
N LYS A 137 -0.05 20.59 -16.55
CA LYS A 137 -0.14 22.06 -16.61
C LYS A 137 -0.46 22.56 -18.01
N LYS A 138 0.11 21.94 -19.04
CA LYS A 138 -0.28 22.21 -20.43
C LYS A 138 -1.74 21.82 -20.68
N ALA A 139 -2.18 20.65 -20.19
CA ALA A 139 -3.59 20.26 -20.25
C ALA A 139 -4.50 21.28 -19.53
N GLU A 140 -4.11 21.76 -18.35
CA GLU A 140 -4.82 22.82 -17.61
C GLU A 140 -4.96 24.10 -18.44
N SER A 141 -3.89 24.54 -19.11
CA SER A 141 -3.90 25.76 -19.94
C SER A 141 -4.75 25.67 -21.19
N LEU A 142 -4.96 24.47 -21.72
CA LEU A 142 -5.78 24.21 -22.92
C LEU A 142 -7.24 23.89 -22.56
N SER A 143 -7.55 23.76 -21.28
CA SER A 143 -8.90 23.41 -20.85
C SER A 143 -9.80 24.62 -20.76
N ASN A 144 -10.93 24.58 -21.46
CA ASN A 144 -12.00 25.57 -21.30
C ASN A 144 -12.89 25.28 -20.08
N LYS A 145 -12.67 24.17 -19.36
CA LYS A 145 -13.47 23.75 -18.20
C LYS A 145 -12.61 23.18 -17.07
N SER A 146 -13.04 23.40 -15.84
CA SER A 146 -12.44 22.74 -14.67
C SER A 146 -12.70 21.23 -14.73
N SER A 147 -11.65 20.43 -14.52
CA SER A 147 -11.71 18.96 -14.59
C SER A 147 -11.28 18.35 -13.25
N LYS A 148 -12.17 17.57 -12.63
CA LYS A 148 -11.92 16.88 -11.36
C LYS A 148 -10.68 16.00 -11.45
N ASP A 149 -10.59 15.19 -12.50
CA ASP A 149 -9.51 14.22 -12.69
C ASP A 149 -8.18 14.91 -12.98
N LEU A 150 -8.16 15.96 -13.80
CA LEU A 150 -6.95 16.76 -14.04
C LEU A 150 -6.41 17.37 -12.74
N TYR A 151 -7.28 18.01 -11.96
CA TYR A 151 -6.87 18.60 -10.69
C TYR A 151 -6.39 17.54 -9.70
N PHE A 152 -7.03 16.38 -9.67
CA PHE A 152 -6.57 15.26 -8.85
C PHE A 152 -5.18 14.75 -9.27
N TYR A 153 -4.92 14.58 -10.56
CA TYR A 153 -3.62 14.15 -11.07
C TYR A 153 -2.52 15.20 -10.89
N LEU A 154 -2.84 16.50 -11.02
CA LEU A 154 -1.92 17.58 -10.65
C LEU A 154 -1.59 17.49 -9.16
N ALA A 155 -2.58 17.30 -8.29
CA ALA A 155 -2.34 17.16 -6.87
C ALA A 155 -1.50 15.94 -6.51
N LYS A 156 -1.78 14.78 -7.11
CA LYS A 156 -0.97 13.56 -6.95
C LYS A 156 0.47 13.78 -7.38
N SER A 157 0.68 14.48 -8.49
CA SER A 157 2.02 14.79 -8.99
C SER A 157 2.76 15.75 -8.05
N PHE A 158 2.10 16.81 -7.56
CA PHE A 158 2.68 17.70 -6.56
C PHE A 158 2.97 17.02 -5.22
N TYR A 159 2.09 16.11 -4.80
CA TYR A 159 2.29 15.27 -3.61
C TYR A 159 3.56 14.41 -3.74
N ARG A 160 3.74 13.72 -4.87
CA ARG A 160 4.97 12.94 -5.15
C ARG A 160 6.23 13.80 -5.24
N ASN A 161 6.08 15.08 -5.58
CA ASN A 161 7.16 16.06 -5.59
C ASN A 161 7.36 16.75 -4.21
N ASN A 162 6.74 16.24 -3.14
CA ASN A 162 6.75 16.83 -1.78
C ASN A 162 6.28 18.29 -1.72
N ASN A 163 5.53 18.76 -2.73
CA ASN A 163 4.95 20.10 -2.76
C ASN A 163 3.51 20.06 -2.22
N PHE A 164 3.39 19.93 -0.90
CA PHE A 164 2.11 19.73 -0.22
C PHE A 164 1.16 20.92 -0.35
N ASN A 165 1.67 22.15 -0.45
CA ASN A 165 0.85 23.34 -0.64
C ASN A 165 0.09 23.32 -1.98
N ASN A 166 0.79 23.05 -3.08
CA ASN A 166 0.15 22.92 -4.39
C ASN A 166 -0.75 21.69 -4.44
N ALA A 167 -0.33 20.57 -3.84
CA ALA A 167 -1.14 19.36 -3.78
C ALA A 167 -2.50 19.62 -3.10
N LYS A 168 -2.50 20.27 -1.93
CA LYS A 168 -3.74 20.65 -1.22
C LYS A 168 -4.60 21.61 -2.04
N SER A 169 -4.01 22.64 -2.64
CA SER A 169 -4.75 23.61 -3.47
C SER A 169 -5.47 22.92 -4.63
N TYR A 170 -4.79 22.02 -5.34
CA TYR A 170 -5.39 21.27 -6.44
C TYR A 170 -6.44 20.24 -5.98
N LEU A 171 -6.25 19.61 -4.82
CA LEU A 171 -7.27 18.73 -4.24
C LEU A 171 -8.54 19.47 -3.87
N LEU A 172 -8.42 20.66 -3.26
CA LEU A 172 -9.57 21.49 -2.94
C LEU A 172 -10.33 21.91 -4.21
N LYS A 173 -9.62 22.22 -5.31
CA LYS A 173 -10.25 22.46 -6.62
C LYS A 173 -10.97 21.21 -7.15
N SER A 174 -10.36 20.03 -7.02
CA SER A 174 -10.93 18.75 -7.46
C SER A 174 -12.22 18.42 -6.69
N ILE A 175 -12.19 18.52 -5.36
CA ILE A 175 -13.34 18.24 -4.47
C ILE A 175 -14.43 19.31 -4.62
N LYS A 176 -14.10 20.54 -5.00
CA LYS A 176 -15.12 21.56 -5.33
C LYS A 176 -15.96 21.17 -6.55
N ILE A 177 -15.40 20.39 -7.49
CA ILE A 177 -16.12 19.90 -8.67
C ILE A 177 -16.96 18.67 -8.32
N ASP A 178 -16.41 17.79 -7.47
CA ASP A 178 -17.07 16.57 -6.99
C ASP A 178 -16.87 16.46 -5.48
N ASP A 179 -17.87 16.93 -4.73
CA ASP A 179 -17.86 16.99 -3.26
C ASP A 179 -17.94 15.61 -2.61
N LYS A 180 -18.20 14.57 -3.40
CA LYS A 180 -18.23 13.15 -3.01
C LYS A 180 -16.98 12.40 -3.47
N PHE A 181 -15.94 13.11 -3.89
CA PHE A 181 -14.72 12.49 -4.38
C PHE A 181 -13.86 11.89 -3.25
N SER A 182 -14.15 10.64 -2.90
CA SER A 182 -13.49 9.88 -1.83
C SER A 182 -11.97 9.87 -1.94
N GLN A 183 -11.42 9.65 -3.14
CA GLN A 183 -9.97 9.63 -3.36
C GLN A 183 -9.32 10.99 -3.09
N GLY A 184 -10.02 12.09 -3.38
CA GLY A 184 -9.56 13.44 -3.08
C GLY A 184 -9.44 13.68 -1.58
N TYR A 185 -10.48 13.35 -0.81
CA TYR A 185 -10.43 13.44 0.65
C TYR A 185 -9.35 12.56 1.25
N ARG A 186 -9.17 11.33 0.73
CA ARG A 186 -8.09 10.43 1.20
C ARG A 186 -6.71 11.06 0.99
N LEU A 187 -6.43 11.63 -0.18
CA LEU A 187 -5.12 12.22 -0.44
C LEU A 187 -4.89 13.49 0.38
N LEU A 188 -5.94 14.29 0.67
CA LEU A 188 -5.85 15.38 1.65
C LEU A 188 -5.48 14.86 3.03
N ALA A 189 -6.11 13.76 3.46
CA ALA A 189 -5.80 13.13 4.74
C ALA A 189 -4.35 12.64 4.80
N ASP A 190 -3.88 11.99 3.73
CA ASP A 190 -2.47 11.56 3.60
C ASP A 190 -1.54 12.78 3.72
N ILE A 191 -1.79 13.89 3.01
CA ILE A 191 -0.98 15.11 3.13
C ILE A 191 -0.97 15.65 4.56
N HIS A 192 -2.14 15.76 5.20
CA HIS A 192 -2.20 16.23 6.59
C HIS A 192 -1.47 15.28 7.54
N ARG A 193 -1.45 13.98 7.27
CA ARG A 193 -0.67 13.01 8.06
C ARG A 193 0.84 13.23 7.89
N GLU A 194 1.31 13.45 6.67
CA GLU A 194 2.72 13.76 6.37
C GLU A 194 3.16 15.10 7.00
N GLU A 195 2.24 16.07 7.11
CA GLU A 195 2.47 17.33 7.82
C GLU A 195 2.25 17.23 9.34
N GLU A 196 2.10 16.02 9.89
CA GLU A 196 1.82 15.73 11.30
C GLU A 196 0.53 16.39 11.87
N ASN A 197 -0.33 16.89 10.99
CA ASN A 197 -1.65 17.46 11.30
C ASN A 197 -2.70 16.34 11.51
N TYR A 198 -2.48 15.49 12.51
CA TYR A 198 -3.25 14.24 12.69
C TYR A 198 -4.76 14.44 12.90
N ASN A 199 -5.19 15.56 13.50
CA ASN A 199 -6.61 15.86 13.67
C ASN A 199 -7.32 16.10 12.32
N GLU A 200 -6.71 16.90 11.43
CA GLU A 200 -7.24 17.13 10.08
C GLU A 200 -7.15 15.86 9.23
N SER A 201 -6.06 15.11 9.34
CA SER A 201 -5.93 13.79 8.72
C SER A 201 -7.12 12.88 9.08
N ILE A 202 -7.45 12.77 10.38
CA ILE A 202 -8.61 12.00 10.85
C ILE A 202 -9.92 12.50 10.24
N ASN A 203 -10.12 13.82 10.19
CA ASN A 203 -11.32 14.44 9.62
C ASN A 203 -11.49 14.05 8.14
N TYR A 204 -10.42 14.19 7.34
CA TYR A 204 -10.46 13.88 5.92
C TYR A 204 -10.56 12.38 5.61
N TYR A 205 -9.93 11.50 6.40
CA TYR A 205 -10.16 10.05 6.25
C TYR A 205 -11.61 9.66 6.53
N LYS A 206 -12.26 10.29 7.52
CA LYS A 206 -13.68 10.06 7.79
C LYS A 206 -14.56 10.53 6.63
N LYS A 207 -14.34 11.74 6.13
CA LYS A 207 -15.04 12.26 4.93
C LYS A 207 -14.85 11.35 3.73
N SER A 208 -13.63 10.85 3.51
CA SER A 208 -13.37 9.85 2.47
C SER A 208 -14.23 8.61 2.67
N LEU A 209 -14.21 8.00 3.87
CA LEU A 209 -15.01 6.82 4.24
C LEU A 209 -16.53 7.01 4.07
N GLU A 210 -17.05 8.18 4.40
CA GLU A 210 -18.47 8.55 4.23
C GLU A 210 -18.90 8.56 2.75
N ASN A 211 -17.98 8.87 1.84
CA ASN A 211 -18.25 9.01 0.42
C ASN A 211 -17.88 7.77 -0.43
N ILE A 212 -17.32 6.70 0.17
CA ILE A 212 -16.92 5.51 -0.59
C ILE A 212 -18.12 4.78 -1.19
N GLY A 213 -19.29 4.78 -0.54
CA GLY A 213 -20.47 4.06 -1.00
C GLY A 213 -21.03 4.51 -2.36
N ILE A 214 -20.58 5.67 -2.87
CA ILE A 214 -21.05 6.26 -4.14
C ILE A 214 -20.02 6.03 -5.26
N SER A 215 -18.73 5.92 -4.93
CA SER A 215 -17.65 5.62 -5.86
C SER A 215 -17.32 4.11 -5.83
N LYS A 216 -17.34 3.40 -6.97
CA LYS A 216 -16.95 1.97 -7.07
C LYS A 216 -15.46 1.68 -6.72
N ASP A 217 -14.73 2.67 -6.22
CA ASP A 217 -13.29 2.66 -6.01
C ASP A 217 -12.99 2.34 -4.54
N GLY A 218 -13.02 1.06 -4.18
CA GLY A 218 -12.87 0.59 -2.80
C GLY A 218 -11.45 0.78 -2.22
N PHE A 219 -11.06 2.01 -1.87
CA PHE A 219 -9.85 2.31 -1.09
C PHE A 219 -10.06 2.17 0.44
N PHE A 220 -10.98 1.30 0.87
CA PHE A 220 -11.34 1.12 2.28
C PHE A 220 -10.12 0.80 3.14
N ASN A 221 -9.25 -0.09 2.63
CA ASN A 221 -8.05 -0.55 3.32
C ASN A 221 -7.09 0.61 3.59
N GLN A 222 -6.84 1.47 2.59
CA GLN A 222 -5.94 2.62 2.73
C GLN A 222 -6.51 3.66 3.71
N ASN A 223 -7.82 3.90 3.67
CA ASN A 223 -8.47 4.86 4.57
C ASN A 223 -8.41 4.39 6.04
N TYR A 224 -8.78 3.14 6.31
CA TYR A 224 -8.71 2.61 7.69
C TYR A 224 -7.26 2.51 8.19
N PHE A 225 -6.31 2.17 7.33
CA PHE A 225 -4.90 2.14 7.68
C PHE A 225 -4.38 3.53 8.07
N GLY A 226 -4.57 4.54 7.21
CA GLY A 226 -4.16 5.91 7.50
C GLY A 226 -4.85 6.50 8.74
N LEU A 227 -6.13 6.17 8.95
CA LEU A 227 -6.88 6.55 10.13
C LEU A 227 -6.34 5.88 11.41
N ALA A 228 -5.96 4.60 11.35
CA ALA A 228 -5.34 3.89 12.47
C ALA A 228 -3.98 4.48 12.85
N ILE A 229 -3.14 4.83 11.85
CA ILE A 229 -1.88 5.53 12.07
C ILE A 229 -2.12 6.88 12.76
N SER A 230 -3.06 7.67 12.24
CA SER A 230 -3.36 9.01 12.78
C SER A 230 -3.90 8.93 14.22
N TYR A 231 -4.74 7.96 14.54
CA TYR A 231 -5.16 7.72 15.93
C TYR A 231 -4.01 7.25 16.83
N SER A 232 -3.10 6.43 16.30
CA SER A 232 -1.93 5.95 17.04
C SER A 232 -1.01 7.11 17.42
N LYS A 233 -0.75 8.03 16.49
CA LYS A 233 0.05 9.25 16.73
C LYS A 233 -0.53 10.17 17.81
N LEU A 234 -1.85 10.11 18.02
CA LEU A 234 -2.54 10.85 19.09
C LEU A 234 -2.72 10.03 20.39
N GLY A 235 -2.17 8.81 20.50
CA GLY A 235 -2.35 7.95 21.68
C GLY A 235 -3.79 7.42 21.87
N LEU A 236 -4.63 7.46 20.84
CA LEU A 236 -6.04 7.09 20.92
C LEU A 236 -6.24 5.57 20.76
N HIS A 237 -5.64 4.78 21.66
CA HIS A 237 -5.52 3.31 21.56
C HIS A 237 -6.84 2.57 21.32
N LYS A 238 -7.91 2.92 22.03
CA LYS A 238 -9.24 2.33 21.82
C LYS A 238 -9.76 2.58 20.39
N LYS A 239 -9.48 3.76 19.82
CA LYS A 239 -9.86 4.09 18.44
C LYS A 239 -8.99 3.35 17.43
N VAL A 240 -7.69 3.17 17.70
CA VAL A 240 -6.80 2.32 16.88
C VAL A 240 -7.38 0.91 16.79
N ILE A 241 -7.66 0.27 17.93
CA ILE A 241 -8.22 -1.10 17.96
C ILE A 241 -9.54 -1.18 17.20
N LYS A 242 -10.46 -0.24 17.42
CA LYS A 242 -11.75 -0.20 16.72
C LYS A 242 -11.58 -0.06 15.20
N THR A 243 -10.67 0.82 14.77
CA THR A 243 -10.39 1.10 13.36
C THR A 243 -9.70 -0.07 12.67
N SER A 244 -8.71 -0.68 13.33
CA SER A 244 -8.03 -1.87 12.86
C SER A 244 -8.97 -3.09 12.77
N LYS A 245 -9.91 -3.26 13.72
CA LYS A 245 -10.96 -4.29 13.60
C LYS A 245 -11.85 -4.06 12.38
N ARG A 246 -12.19 -2.81 12.06
CA ARG A 246 -12.93 -2.50 10.82
C ARG A 246 -12.13 -2.86 9.58
N PHE A 247 -10.85 -2.50 9.52
CA PHE A 247 -9.94 -2.92 8.44
C PHE A 247 -9.96 -4.46 8.26
N LEU A 248 -9.79 -5.19 9.36
CA LEU A 248 -9.74 -6.66 9.34
C LEU A 248 -11.07 -7.30 8.92
N ASN A 249 -12.22 -6.67 9.20
CA ASN A 249 -13.50 -7.19 8.74
C ASN A 249 -13.62 -7.19 7.19
N TYR A 250 -13.02 -6.20 6.51
CA TYR A 250 -12.96 -6.19 5.04
C TYR A 250 -11.97 -7.22 4.50
N PHE A 251 -10.88 -7.47 5.23
CA PHE A 251 -9.91 -8.50 4.88
C PHE A 251 -10.45 -9.93 5.03
N GLY A 252 -11.47 -10.13 5.87
CA GLY A 252 -12.01 -11.44 6.21
C GLY A 252 -11.29 -12.10 7.40
N GLN A 253 -11.68 -13.33 7.73
CA GLN A 253 -11.18 -14.01 8.92
C GLN A 253 -9.71 -14.44 8.74
N TRP A 254 -8.85 -14.01 9.67
CA TRP A 254 -7.42 -14.34 9.65
C TRP A 254 -7.14 -15.83 9.49
N GLU A 255 -7.80 -16.70 10.26
CA GLU A 255 -7.52 -18.14 10.21
C GLU A 255 -7.85 -18.78 8.86
N GLN A 256 -8.84 -18.24 8.14
CA GLN A 256 -9.24 -18.72 6.82
C GLN A 256 -8.28 -18.22 5.73
N ASN A 257 -7.77 -17.00 5.87
CA ASN A 257 -6.98 -16.33 4.82
C ASN A 257 -5.46 -16.41 5.01
N LYS A 258 -4.97 -16.84 6.18
CA LYS A 258 -3.52 -16.85 6.49
C LYS A 258 -2.69 -17.74 5.55
N GLU A 259 -3.21 -18.90 5.14
CA GLU A 259 -2.45 -19.78 4.26
C GLU A 259 -2.32 -19.19 2.85
N LEU A 260 -3.38 -18.57 2.34
CA LEU A 260 -3.35 -17.87 1.05
C LEU A 260 -2.32 -16.72 1.06
N LEU A 261 -2.29 -15.95 2.15
CA LEU A 261 -1.28 -14.91 2.37
C LEU A 261 0.15 -15.46 2.36
N LEU A 262 0.39 -16.60 3.00
CA LEU A 262 1.71 -17.22 3.05
C LEU A 262 2.14 -17.76 1.69
N LYS A 263 1.21 -18.37 0.93
CA LYS A 263 1.47 -18.76 -0.47
C LYS A 263 1.85 -17.56 -1.34
N HIS A 264 1.15 -16.44 -1.17
CA HIS A 264 1.48 -15.20 -1.86
C HIS A 264 2.87 -14.69 -1.44
N LYS A 265 3.18 -14.69 -0.13
CA LYS A 265 4.50 -14.32 0.40
C LYS A 265 5.63 -15.19 -0.17
N ARG A 266 5.39 -16.48 -0.36
CA ARG A 266 6.34 -17.45 -0.93
C ARG A 266 6.44 -17.38 -2.47
N GLY A 267 5.64 -16.55 -3.14
CA GLY A 267 5.61 -16.43 -4.59
C GLY A 267 4.91 -17.59 -5.31
N GLU A 268 4.16 -18.42 -4.59
CA GLU A 268 3.42 -19.56 -5.15
C GLU A 268 2.17 -19.12 -5.93
N ILE A 269 1.59 -17.98 -5.55
CA ILE A 269 0.42 -17.40 -6.21
C ILE A 269 0.68 -15.93 -6.53
N TYR A 270 0.24 -15.51 -7.72
CA TYR A 270 0.26 -14.12 -8.13
C TYR A 270 -1.17 -13.58 -8.06
N HIS A 271 -1.46 -12.72 -7.09
CA HIS A 271 -2.71 -11.99 -7.03
C HIS A 271 -2.47 -10.52 -7.32
N THR A 272 -3.17 -9.99 -8.32
CA THR A 272 -3.04 -8.60 -8.80
C THR A 272 -3.90 -7.62 -8.01
N ASN A 273 -4.83 -8.09 -7.18
CA ASN A 273 -5.68 -7.23 -6.37
C ASN A 273 -4.97 -6.90 -5.06
N GLY A 274 -4.87 -5.61 -4.73
CA GLY A 274 -4.25 -5.07 -3.51
C GLY A 274 -4.92 -5.47 -2.18
N GLU A 275 -5.73 -6.52 -2.17
CA GLU A 275 -6.36 -7.13 -1.01
C GLU A 275 -5.33 -7.74 -0.03
N PHE A 276 -4.19 -8.21 -0.55
CA PHE A 276 -3.14 -8.87 0.24
C PHE A 276 -1.87 -8.02 0.34
N ASN A 277 -1.99 -6.76 0.76
CA ASN A 277 -0.82 -5.98 1.13
C ASN A 277 -0.29 -6.45 2.50
N ILE A 278 0.61 -7.45 2.47
CA ILE A 278 1.25 -8.04 3.65
C ILE A 278 1.84 -6.95 4.54
N PHE A 279 2.50 -5.95 3.96
CA PHE A 279 3.06 -4.83 4.70
C PHE A 279 1.99 -4.06 5.49
N VAL A 280 0.86 -3.71 4.86
CA VAL A 280 -0.24 -3.02 5.54
C VAL A 280 -0.82 -3.89 6.66
N LEU A 281 -1.06 -5.18 6.40
CA LEU A 281 -1.62 -6.09 7.39
C LEU A 281 -0.70 -6.30 8.60
N THR A 282 0.61 -6.48 8.36
CA THR A 282 1.63 -6.54 9.40
C THR A 282 1.61 -5.30 10.27
N ASN A 283 1.55 -4.10 9.67
CA ASN A 283 1.50 -2.86 10.42
C ASN A 283 0.19 -2.68 11.20
N ILE A 284 -0.95 -3.12 10.65
CA ILE A 284 -2.21 -3.16 11.41
C ILE A 284 -2.09 -4.02 12.66
N PHE A 285 -1.49 -5.21 12.56
CA PHE A 285 -1.28 -6.07 13.73
C PHE A 285 -0.30 -5.46 14.74
N ARG A 286 0.78 -4.82 14.28
CA ARG A 286 1.70 -4.06 15.15
C ARG A 286 0.97 -2.94 15.91
N LEU A 287 0.18 -2.11 15.21
CA LEU A 287 -0.60 -1.03 15.82
C LEU A 287 -1.59 -1.55 16.86
N MET A 288 -2.27 -2.66 16.58
CA MET A 288 -3.16 -3.32 17.54
C MET A 288 -2.40 -3.83 18.76
N CYS A 289 -1.28 -4.53 18.55
CA CYS A 289 -0.43 -5.05 19.61
C CYS A 289 0.03 -3.94 20.55
N LEU A 290 0.61 -2.87 20.03
CA LEU A 290 1.03 -1.71 20.81
C LEU A 290 -0.14 -1.09 21.56
N SER A 291 -1.30 -0.92 20.91
CA SER A 291 -2.48 -0.36 21.56
C SER A 291 -3.02 -1.23 22.70
N TYR A 292 -2.96 -2.56 22.58
CA TYR A 292 -3.34 -3.46 23.67
C TYR A 292 -2.31 -3.46 24.80
N LEU A 293 -1.02 -3.32 24.51
CA LEU A 293 0.02 -3.14 25.53
C LEU A 293 -0.21 -1.88 26.36
N GLU A 294 -0.56 -0.76 25.72
CA GLU A 294 -0.88 0.49 26.43
C GLU A 294 -2.16 0.39 27.27
N LEU A 295 -3.09 -0.50 26.89
CA LEU A 295 -4.29 -0.82 27.67
C LEU A 295 -4.07 -1.95 28.70
N ASN A 296 -2.82 -2.42 28.87
CA ASN A 296 -2.45 -3.54 29.74
C ASN A 296 -3.17 -4.87 29.43
N GLU A 297 -3.63 -5.05 28.19
CA GLU A 297 -4.29 -6.26 27.69
C GLU A 297 -3.27 -7.21 27.03
N ILE A 298 -2.38 -7.79 27.84
CA ILE A 298 -1.21 -8.54 27.34
C ILE A 298 -1.59 -9.73 26.46
N LYS A 299 -2.63 -10.51 26.80
CA LYS A 299 -3.09 -11.65 26.00
C LYS A 299 -3.51 -11.23 24.58
N SER A 300 -4.19 -10.08 24.48
CA SER A 300 -4.58 -9.51 23.19
C SER A 300 -3.35 -9.04 22.41
N ALA A 301 -2.39 -8.37 23.08
CA ALA A 301 -1.15 -7.95 22.44
C ALA A 301 -0.35 -9.13 21.89
N GLU A 302 -0.18 -10.19 22.68
CA GLU A 302 0.49 -11.45 22.30
C GLU A 302 -0.13 -12.06 21.03
N LYS A 303 -1.46 -12.20 21.01
CA LYS A 303 -2.19 -12.70 19.85
C LYS A 303 -1.86 -11.92 18.56
N TYR A 304 -1.77 -10.60 18.62
CA TYR A 304 -1.53 -9.79 17.42
C TYR A 304 -0.06 -9.71 17.04
N ILE A 305 0.89 -9.78 17.99
CA ILE A 305 2.31 -9.86 17.63
C ILE A 305 2.65 -11.18 16.95
N GLU A 306 2.05 -12.30 17.39
CA GLU A 306 2.23 -13.61 16.74
C GLU A 306 1.78 -13.57 15.28
N ARG A 307 0.65 -12.92 14.99
CA ARG A 307 0.18 -12.73 13.61
C ARG A 307 1.13 -11.87 12.79
N ALA A 308 1.69 -10.81 13.38
CA ALA A 308 2.67 -9.98 12.72
C ALA A 308 3.96 -10.77 12.40
N LYS A 309 4.44 -11.59 13.32
CA LYS A 309 5.61 -12.47 13.14
C LYS A 309 5.43 -13.45 11.99
N ILE A 310 4.28 -14.10 11.88
CA ILE A 310 3.98 -15.01 10.77
C ILE A 310 4.15 -14.30 9.41
N LEU A 311 3.76 -13.03 9.34
CA LEU A 311 3.88 -12.23 8.12
C LEU A 311 5.29 -11.69 7.91
N ASN A 312 6.02 -11.32 8.97
CA ASN A 312 7.39 -10.80 8.87
C ASN A 312 8.21 -11.10 10.14
N GLU A 313 8.82 -12.28 10.21
CA GLU A 313 9.53 -12.75 11.40
C GLU A 313 10.84 -12.00 11.69
N ASN A 314 11.51 -11.52 10.63
CA ASN A 314 12.81 -10.85 10.72
C ASN A 314 12.70 -9.33 10.93
N ASP A 315 11.48 -8.82 11.16
CA ASP A 315 11.25 -7.40 11.43
C ASP A 315 11.77 -7.03 12.82
N SER A 316 12.75 -6.13 12.86
CA SER A 316 13.40 -5.74 14.12
C SER A 316 12.44 -5.12 15.14
N ASP A 317 11.36 -4.48 14.70
CA ASP A 317 10.39 -3.88 15.62
C ASP A 317 9.43 -4.92 16.15
N ILE A 318 9.04 -5.90 15.34
CA ILE A 318 8.23 -7.04 15.81
C ILE A 318 8.97 -7.81 16.90
N ILE A 319 10.26 -8.09 16.70
CA ILE A 319 11.11 -8.79 17.69
C ILE A 319 11.19 -7.99 18.99
N LYS A 320 11.38 -6.66 18.93
CA LYS A 320 11.41 -5.80 20.13
C LYS A 320 10.07 -5.81 20.87
N ILE A 321 8.96 -5.64 20.15
CA ILE A 321 7.62 -5.63 20.76
C ILE A 321 7.33 -6.96 21.43
N ASP A 322 7.74 -8.07 20.81
CA ASP A 322 7.60 -9.39 21.39
C ASP A 322 8.43 -9.59 22.66
N GLY A 323 9.69 -9.14 22.67
CA GLY A 323 10.51 -9.13 23.88
C GLY A 323 9.87 -8.34 25.02
N ILE A 324 9.23 -7.20 24.72
CA ILE A 324 8.47 -6.42 25.70
C ILE A 324 7.29 -7.22 26.25
N ILE A 325 6.55 -7.94 25.41
CA ILE A 325 5.43 -8.80 25.84
C ILE A 325 5.93 -9.90 26.76
N ILE A 326 7.00 -10.60 26.39
CA ILE A 326 7.59 -11.68 27.20
C ILE A 326 7.99 -11.13 28.58
N GLY A 327 8.69 -10.00 28.63
CA GLY A 327 9.08 -9.36 29.88
C GLY A 327 7.89 -8.99 30.77
N ARG A 328 6.84 -8.37 30.19
CA ARG A 328 5.64 -8.03 30.96
C ARG A 328 4.87 -9.26 31.46
N LYS A 329 4.83 -10.36 30.69
CA LYS A 329 4.21 -11.63 31.12
C LYS A 329 4.95 -12.24 32.29
N HIS A 330 6.28 -12.26 32.24
CA HIS A 330 7.11 -12.77 33.33
C HIS A 330 6.82 -12.02 34.63
N ASN A 331 6.86 -10.68 34.59
CA ASN A 331 6.59 -9.85 35.75
C ASN A 331 5.16 -10.05 36.29
N GLN A 332 4.15 -10.22 35.42
CA GLN A 332 2.78 -10.53 35.88
C GLN A 332 2.69 -11.86 36.62
N LYS A 333 3.44 -12.88 36.18
CA LYS A 333 3.48 -14.18 36.84
C LYS A 333 4.10 -14.05 38.24
N GLU A 334 5.23 -13.38 38.35
CA GLU A 334 5.88 -13.11 39.65
C GLU A 334 4.96 -12.33 40.59
N ILE A 335 4.31 -11.26 40.11
CA ILE A 335 3.34 -10.49 40.90
C ILE A 335 2.19 -11.38 41.38
N GLN A 336 1.71 -12.31 40.55
CA GLN A 336 0.63 -13.22 40.92
C GLN A 336 1.09 -14.23 41.98
N GLU A 337 2.31 -14.76 41.86
CA GLU A 337 2.92 -15.63 42.88
C GLU A 337 3.02 -14.89 44.23
N TYR A 338 3.53 -13.65 44.23
CA TYR A 338 3.56 -12.81 45.44
C TYR A 338 2.17 -12.58 46.04
N LYS A 339 1.15 -12.30 45.22
CA LYS A 339 -0.23 -12.13 45.69
C LYS A 339 -0.79 -13.40 46.32
N ASN A 340 -0.51 -14.56 45.74
CA ASN A 340 -0.94 -15.85 46.29
C ASN A 340 -0.28 -16.09 47.66
N THR A 341 1.03 -15.86 47.78
CA THR A 341 1.76 -15.97 49.06
C THR A 341 1.19 -15.02 50.12
N ILE A 342 0.87 -13.77 49.77
CA ILE A 342 0.25 -12.82 50.70
C ILE A 342 -1.12 -13.33 51.18
N ASN A 343 -1.93 -13.89 50.27
CA ASN A 343 -3.25 -14.41 50.64
C ASN A 343 -3.15 -15.66 51.53
N GLU A 344 -2.22 -16.57 51.26
CA GLU A 344 -1.94 -17.72 52.13
C GLU A 344 -1.51 -17.27 53.53
N LEU A 345 -0.61 -16.27 53.62
CA LEU A 345 -0.20 -15.68 54.89
C LEU A 345 -1.38 -15.06 55.65
N LYS A 346 -2.26 -14.32 54.95
CA LYS A 346 -3.48 -13.75 55.57
C LYS A 346 -4.42 -14.82 56.11
N ASN A 347 -4.70 -15.86 55.32
CA ASN A 347 -5.56 -16.97 55.76
C ASN A 347 -4.96 -17.69 56.97
N ASN A 348 -3.64 -17.91 56.99
CA ASN A 348 -2.97 -18.53 58.13
C ASN A 348 -3.03 -17.67 59.40
N ILE A 349 -3.05 -16.34 59.26
CA ILE A 349 -3.20 -15.39 60.38
C ILE A 349 -4.64 -15.34 60.87
N GLU A 350 -5.61 -15.30 59.97
CA GLU A 350 -7.04 -15.31 60.31
C GLU A 350 -7.46 -16.62 60.99
N ASN A 351 -6.81 -17.73 60.65
CA ASN A 351 -7.05 -19.04 61.25
C ASN A 351 -6.20 -19.32 62.53
N ASN A 352 -5.23 -18.47 62.89
CA ASN A 352 -4.43 -18.61 64.11
C ASN A 352 -4.75 -17.53 65.15
N LEU A 353 -5.21 -17.97 66.31
CA LEU A 353 -5.75 -17.15 67.41
C LEU A 353 -4.68 -16.40 68.26
N LEU A 354 -3.59 -15.92 67.65
CA LEU A 354 -2.51 -15.18 68.34
C LEU A 354 -2.17 -13.87 67.59
N ILE A 355 -3.12 -12.94 67.63
CA ILE A 355 -3.09 -11.68 66.87
C ILE A 355 -2.63 -10.53 67.78
N LYS A 356 -1.34 -10.20 67.74
CA LYS A 356 -0.84 -8.84 68.07
C LYS A 356 0.57 -8.58 67.53
N GLU A 357 1.46 -9.58 67.57
CA GLU A 357 2.84 -9.43 67.08
C GLU A 357 2.93 -9.45 65.55
N MET A 358 2.13 -10.30 64.89
CA MET A 358 2.11 -10.41 63.41
C MET A 358 1.56 -9.16 62.71
N HIS A 359 0.66 -8.40 63.33
CA HIS A 359 0.17 -7.14 62.76
C HIS A 359 1.25 -6.06 62.67
N SER A 360 2.25 -6.07 63.58
CA SER A 360 3.37 -5.14 63.51
C SER A 360 4.31 -5.47 62.35
N SER A 361 4.56 -6.76 62.11
CA SER A 361 5.35 -7.26 61.00
C SER A 361 4.67 -7.04 59.66
N ILE A 362 3.34 -7.23 59.56
CA ILE A 362 2.58 -6.88 58.36
C ILE A 362 2.63 -5.38 58.09
N LYS A 363 2.40 -4.52 59.10
CA LYS A 363 2.53 -3.06 58.89
C LYS A 363 3.94 -2.67 58.47
N LYS A 364 4.97 -3.37 58.94
CA LYS A 364 6.36 -3.13 58.55
C LYS A 364 6.62 -3.58 57.10
N ILE A 365 6.09 -4.73 56.70
CA ILE A 365 6.14 -5.22 55.30
C ILE A 365 5.31 -4.31 54.39
N GLU A 366 4.11 -3.90 54.76
CA GLU A 366 3.29 -2.93 54.01
C GLU A 366 4.01 -1.59 53.87
N LYS A 367 4.67 -1.13 54.95
CA LYS A 367 5.47 0.09 54.95
C LYS A 367 6.73 -0.05 54.11
N GLU A 368 7.40 -1.20 54.10
CA GLU A 368 8.54 -1.45 53.20
C GLU A 368 8.08 -1.62 51.75
N VAL A 369 6.93 -2.22 51.49
CA VAL A 369 6.35 -2.37 50.15
C VAL A 369 5.85 -1.02 49.61
N THR A 370 5.35 -0.13 50.47
CA THR A 370 4.95 1.25 50.11
C THR A 370 6.12 2.23 50.07
N GLN A 371 7.10 2.14 50.97
CA GLN A 371 8.32 2.98 50.98
C GLN A 371 9.34 2.56 49.91
N ASN A 372 9.41 1.29 49.52
CA ASN A 372 10.24 0.83 48.40
C ASN A 372 9.52 0.92 47.03
N ASN A 373 8.36 1.57 46.93
CA ASN A 373 7.63 1.74 45.66
C ASN A 373 7.30 0.42 44.93
N ILE A 374 7.21 -0.72 45.63
CA ILE A 374 6.96 -2.03 45.01
C ILE A 374 5.49 -2.15 44.54
N LEU A 375 4.57 -1.38 45.14
CA LEU A 375 3.16 -1.32 44.73
C LEU A 375 2.80 -0.19 43.75
N GLU A 376 3.71 0.73 43.47
CA GLU A 376 3.68 1.56 42.25
C GLU A 376 4.84 1.14 41.34
N LEU A 377 4.78 -0.09 40.84
CA LEU A 377 5.29 -0.34 39.49
C LEU A 377 4.43 0.49 38.52
N LYS A 378 4.66 1.81 38.49
CA LYS A 378 4.40 2.58 37.27
C LYS A 378 5.10 1.82 36.13
N PRO A 379 4.55 1.78 34.91
CA PRO A 379 5.02 0.92 33.81
C PRO A 379 6.46 1.14 33.30
N ASN A 380 7.34 1.76 34.09
CA ASN A 380 8.64 2.32 33.69
C ASN A 380 9.87 1.59 34.25
N PHE A 381 9.74 0.48 34.98
CA PHE A 381 10.92 -0.30 35.39
C PHE A 381 11.26 -1.41 34.40
N CYS A 382 11.67 -0.98 33.20
CA CYS A 382 12.72 -1.56 32.36
C CYS A 382 13.37 -0.40 31.60
N GLY A 383 14.63 -0.11 31.93
CA GLY A 383 15.31 1.13 31.57
C GLY A 383 15.45 1.42 30.07
N ILE A 384 15.70 2.71 29.82
CA ILE A 384 16.20 3.33 28.58
C ILE A 384 15.14 3.51 27.48
N GLY A 385 14.43 4.64 27.54
CA GLY A 385 14.39 5.57 26.41
C GLY A 385 13.76 5.10 25.09
N LEU A 386 12.87 4.12 25.08
CA LEU A 386 11.95 3.94 23.96
C LEU A 386 10.65 4.65 24.28
N ASN A 387 10.67 5.97 24.13
CA ASN A 387 9.45 6.73 23.90
C ASN A 387 8.67 5.98 22.81
N LEU A 388 7.51 5.38 23.11
CA LEU A 388 6.72 4.67 22.10
C LEU A 388 6.43 5.59 20.89
N ASN A 389 6.42 6.92 21.10
CA ASN A 389 6.36 7.89 20.01
C ASN A 389 7.58 7.80 19.07
N ASN A 390 8.78 7.45 19.54
CA ASN A 390 9.95 7.19 18.69
C ASN A 390 9.81 5.90 17.88
N LEU A 391 9.13 4.87 18.40
CA LEU A 391 8.83 3.65 17.63
C LEU A 391 7.76 3.93 16.57
N ILE A 392 6.76 4.75 16.91
CA ILE A 392 5.73 5.22 15.99
C ILE A 392 6.34 6.19 14.95
N GLN A 393 7.37 6.97 15.27
CA GLN A 393 8.14 7.79 14.31
C GLN A 393 9.05 6.94 13.40
N LYS A 394 9.54 5.79 13.87
CA LYS A 394 10.32 4.85 13.04
C LYS A 394 9.49 4.05 12.03
N ILE A 395 8.16 4.03 12.16
CA ILE A 395 7.26 3.51 11.13
C ILE A 395 7.18 4.44 9.90
N ASP A 396 7.64 5.70 10.01
CA ASP A 396 7.65 6.71 8.93
C ASP A 396 8.99 6.81 8.16
N LYS A 397 9.86 5.79 8.23
CA LYS A 397 11.07 5.66 7.39
C LYS A 397 11.10 4.28 6.76
#